data_AF-A0A7S1K400-F1
#
_entry.id   AF-A0A7S1K400-F1
#
_cell.length_a   1.000
_cell.length_b   1.000
_cell.length_c   1.000
_cell.angle_alpha   90.00
_cell.angle_beta   90.00
_cell.angle_gamma   90.00
#
_symmetry.space_group_name_H-M   'P 1'
#
loop_
_entity.id
_entity.type
_entity.pdbx_description
1 polymer ?
#
loop_
_entity_poly.entity_id
_entity_poly.type
_entity_poly.pdbx_seq_one_letter_code
_entity_poly.pdbx_strand_id
1 'polypeptide(L)'
;RESPPHGPSRLFFRNRPRILPLPCPTPSPELQISGPTSKHPTDWPPEMKIFAVFGFLLVARLCGAFEPTPAQMCPSPKITSKKDGQLTKIDCTEAALKNALAKGGAYLFKCASKPGVTTINLSSKELFFNTDKGKDTYLEGKGKVILKGARFLLNSSFERDWPKVTVKGLGFTGSTSPKKDGMPDDGGAAIFRRGGQLEVSKCWFWDNQAPTTGQDVAGGAISSIGGTWTKVDKSVFFNNKASNGGAIGNLHNHLEVTNSYFLGNAASGIRGNPGQGGNGGAISIDGVDNVMKFCGTVFAENTANSFGGGIFRVQNRGSAPMELLKSIFYKNVIIEDDEQGFAAGAYLQLGPYSIKDVIFNGNKAKGYSALFIGPNSQNVELTNVAFVKNVATKGLAAGVGISGGTSGIMNKMTFFQNKALEAFAAVSTGGQDYKLSNSVMTKSDAGNPWPPTGCKDTFLEGGNNYQDFDKPKDVQGPDQQCSPKAKDFKKSSGTSKWITGTCPQMYVKRNKKSVAWGARCWSIPKFRVDGKHPQKRLVLHIDVQDAIKNGFDKTKATKLRNLDEDDNGDEDQEEEKEEEEEDNGNGEEESEGEDEDDPVDELPEGAMPQGEAEAADAPEPETPDAEE
;
A
#
# COMPACT_ATOMS: atom_id res chain seq x y z
N ARG A 1 6.79 -31.62 56.85
CA ARG A 1 6.88 -31.04 58.20
C ARG A 1 6.82 -29.53 58.04
N GLU A 2 5.95 -28.75 58.69
CA GLU A 2 4.79 -29.08 59.53
C GLU A 2 3.85 -27.85 59.66
N SER A 3 2.70 -27.96 60.33
CA SER A 3 1.61 -26.94 60.47
C SER A 3 0.76 -27.26 61.74
N PRO A 4 -0.25 -26.49 62.21
CA PRO A 4 -0.79 -25.19 61.77
C PRO A 4 -0.38 -23.95 62.62
N PRO A 5 -1.09 -23.40 63.66
CA PRO A 5 -2.21 -23.91 64.48
C PRO A 5 -3.52 -23.06 64.51
N HIS A 6 -3.72 -22.19 65.52
CA HIS A 6 -5.02 -21.59 65.96
C HIS A 6 -4.81 -20.14 66.49
N GLY A 7 -5.77 -19.21 66.68
CA GLY A 7 -7.24 -19.25 66.87
C GLY A 7 -7.63 -18.94 68.35
N PRO A 8 -8.89 -18.60 68.76
CA PRO A 8 -10.11 -18.18 68.03
C PRO A 8 -10.90 -17.00 68.72
N SER A 9 -12.09 -16.63 68.21
CA SER A 9 -13.24 -16.13 69.02
C SER A 9 -14.57 -16.13 68.22
N ARG A 10 -15.74 -16.08 68.89
CA ARG A 10 -17.05 -16.42 68.28
C ARG A 10 -18.24 -15.74 68.97
N LEU A 11 -19.37 -15.61 68.23
CA LEU A 11 -20.70 -16.03 68.73
C LEU A 11 -21.69 -16.33 67.58
N PHE A 12 -22.89 -15.73 67.58
CA PHE A 12 -24.09 -16.08 66.78
C PHE A 12 -24.94 -14.81 66.48
N PHE A 13 -26.06 -14.78 65.73
CA PHE A 13 -27.00 -15.80 65.20
C PHE A 13 -27.68 -15.25 63.89
N ARG A 14 -28.80 -15.71 63.28
CA ARG A 14 -29.85 -16.71 63.61
C ARG A 14 -30.37 -17.52 62.39
N ASN A 15 -31.68 -17.49 62.10
CA ASN A 15 -32.44 -18.36 61.19
C ASN A 15 -32.97 -17.57 59.97
N ARG A 16 -32.69 -17.88 58.68
CA ARG A 16 -33.15 -19.01 57.80
C ARG A 16 -34.65 -19.00 57.41
N PRO A 17 -35.12 -19.59 56.26
CA PRO A 17 -34.42 -20.13 55.03
C PRO A 17 -35.14 -20.08 53.62
N ARG A 18 -34.36 -20.13 52.50
CA ARG A 18 -34.66 -20.71 51.13
C ARG A 18 -35.87 -20.14 50.32
N ILE A 19 -36.12 -20.33 48.99
CA ILE A 19 -35.95 -21.41 47.96
C ILE A 19 -35.74 -20.79 46.52
N LEU A 20 -35.34 -21.59 45.50
CA LEU A 20 -35.27 -21.32 44.03
C LEU A 20 -35.65 -22.63 43.24
N PRO A 21 -35.72 -22.80 41.88
CA PRO A 21 -35.26 -21.99 40.71
C PRO A 21 -36.16 -22.06 39.40
N LEU A 22 -35.58 -21.73 38.20
CA LEU A 22 -35.95 -22.09 36.79
C LEU A 22 -36.99 -21.21 35.98
N PRO A 23 -37.03 -21.28 34.60
CA PRO A 23 -37.32 -20.10 33.75
C PRO A 23 -38.30 -20.25 32.53
N CYS A 24 -38.45 -19.15 31.77
CA CYS A 24 -38.99 -19.00 30.39
C CYS A 24 -40.49 -19.22 30.13
N PRO A 25 -41.07 -18.46 29.16
CA PRO A 25 -41.59 -19.10 27.94
C PRO A 25 -41.37 -18.31 26.62
N THR A 26 -41.66 -18.96 25.49
CA THR A 26 -41.80 -18.38 24.14
C THR A 26 -43.26 -18.01 23.82
N PRO A 27 -43.54 -17.38 22.65
CA PRO A 27 -44.65 -17.90 21.85
C PRO A 27 -44.45 -17.86 20.31
N SER A 28 -45.24 -18.69 19.62
CA SER A 28 -45.57 -18.74 18.18
C SER A 28 -46.80 -19.65 18.03
N PRO A 29 -47.58 -19.68 16.92
CA PRO A 29 -47.51 -18.87 15.69
C PRO A 29 -48.89 -18.26 15.27
N GLU A 30 -48.98 -17.83 14.01
CA GLU A 30 -50.18 -17.71 13.14
C GLU A 30 -51.41 -16.85 13.52
N LEU A 31 -51.71 -15.89 12.62
CA LEU A 31 -53.06 -15.67 12.09
C LEU A 31 -52.98 -15.17 10.63
N GLN A 32 -53.81 -15.71 9.73
CA GLN A 32 -54.09 -15.11 8.41
C GLN A 32 -55.45 -14.40 8.44
N ILE A 33 -55.70 -13.45 7.50
CA ILE A 33 -56.90 -13.40 6.62
C ILE A 33 -57.01 -12.05 5.86
N SER A 34 -57.43 -12.14 4.58
CA SER A 34 -57.99 -11.11 3.66
C SER A 34 -57.46 -9.66 3.62
N GLY A 35 -57.14 -9.20 2.41
CA GLY A 35 -57.56 -7.85 1.96
C GLY A 35 -58.89 -7.94 1.19
N PRO A 36 -59.55 -6.79 0.87
CA PRO A 36 -59.85 -6.59 -0.55
C PRO A 36 -59.94 -5.12 -1.05
N THR A 37 -59.96 -4.99 -2.38
CA THR A 37 -60.58 -3.91 -3.19
C THR A 37 -59.97 -2.50 -3.23
N SER A 38 -60.19 -1.84 -4.39
CA SER A 38 -59.63 -0.56 -4.80
C SER A 38 -60.71 0.52 -5.00
N LYS A 39 -60.32 1.79 -4.87
CA LYS A 39 -60.97 2.96 -5.50
C LYS A 39 -59.89 3.96 -5.96
N HIS A 40 -60.22 4.78 -6.96
CA HIS A 40 -59.29 5.72 -7.60
C HIS A 40 -59.08 7.02 -6.80
N PRO A 41 -57.97 7.74 -7.00
CA PRO A 41 -57.64 8.96 -6.25
C PRO A 41 -58.05 10.26 -6.98
N THR A 42 -58.98 11.01 -6.38
CA THR A 42 -59.36 12.37 -6.85
C THR A 42 -59.25 13.44 -5.76
N ASP A 43 -59.58 13.11 -4.52
CA ASP A 43 -59.90 14.10 -3.47
C ASP A 43 -58.76 14.33 -2.46
N TRP A 44 -57.55 14.64 -2.94
CA TRP A 44 -56.38 14.97 -2.10
C TRP A 44 -55.95 16.44 -2.28
N PRO A 45 -55.64 17.16 -1.16
CA PRO A 45 -55.33 18.60 -1.18
C PRO A 45 -53.99 18.92 -1.88
N PRO A 46 -53.75 20.22 -2.23
CA PRO A 46 -52.71 20.59 -3.20
C PRO A 46 -51.27 20.25 -2.82
N GLU A 47 -50.97 20.14 -1.52
CA GLU A 47 -49.60 19.96 -1.00
C GLU A 47 -49.07 18.52 -1.14
N MET A 48 -49.92 17.56 -1.52
CA MET A 48 -49.58 16.13 -1.68
C MET A 48 -49.39 15.68 -3.15
N LYS A 49 -48.92 16.58 -4.03
CA LYS A 49 -48.77 16.30 -5.49
C LYS A 49 -47.33 16.21 -6.03
N ILE A 50 -46.32 16.05 -5.17
CA ILE A 50 -44.90 15.84 -5.59
C ILE A 50 -44.33 14.48 -5.13
N PHE A 51 -45.12 13.41 -5.18
CA PHE A 51 -44.66 12.03 -4.92
C PHE A 51 -45.05 10.98 -5.98
N ALA A 52 -45.42 11.42 -7.20
CA ALA A 52 -45.90 10.55 -8.29
C ALA A 52 -44.84 10.13 -9.32
N VAL A 53 -43.54 10.10 -8.97
CA VAL A 53 -42.45 9.56 -9.83
C VAL A 53 -41.49 8.64 -9.07
N PHE A 54 -41.31 8.81 -7.75
CA PHE A 54 -40.31 8.08 -6.96
C PHE A 54 -40.68 6.62 -6.58
N GLY A 55 -41.72 6.04 -7.19
CA GLY A 55 -42.19 4.69 -6.89
C GLY A 55 -41.29 3.55 -7.41
N PHE A 56 -40.44 3.77 -8.43
CA PHE A 56 -39.74 2.68 -9.13
C PHE A 56 -38.23 2.59 -8.93
N LEU A 57 -37.64 3.43 -8.05
CA LEU A 57 -36.18 3.47 -7.80
C LEU A 57 -35.75 3.07 -6.39
N LEU A 58 -36.68 2.94 -5.43
CA LEU A 58 -36.33 2.66 -4.04
C LEU A 58 -36.00 1.17 -3.75
N VAL A 59 -36.49 0.25 -4.60
CA VAL A 59 -36.22 -1.20 -4.47
C VAL A 59 -34.78 -1.55 -4.93
N ALA A 60 -34.19 -0.73 -5.80
CA ALA A 60 -32.87 -1.00 -6.39
C ALA A 60 -31.68 -0.81 -5.42
N ARG A 61 -31.87 -0.22 -4.24
CA ARG A 61 -30.80 0.09 -3.26
C ARG A 61 -30.81 -0.74 -1.98
N LEU A 62 -31.70 -1.73 -1.84
CA LEU A 62 -31.74 -2.68 -0.72
C LEU A 62 -31.16 -4.07 -1.06
N CYS A 63 -30.55 -4.20 -2.24
CA CYS A 63 -30.03 -5.47 -2.78
C CYS A 63 -28.50 -5.50 -2.70
N GLY A 64 -27.95 -5.97 -1.57
CA GLY A 64 -26.51 -6.01 -1.31
C GLY A 64 -25.68 -6.65 -2.43
N ALA A 65 -24.90 -5.83 -3.11
CA ALA A 65 -23.72 -6.21 -3.87
C ALA A 65 -22.55 -5.36 -3.33
N PHE A 66 -21.31 -5.81 -3.55
CA PHE A 66 -20.14 -4.96 -3.33
C PHE A 66 -20.17 -3.77 -4.31
N GLU A 67 -20.42 -2.55 -3.81
CA GLU A 67 -20.09 -1.31 -4.51
C GLU A 67 -19.57 -0.23 -3.54
N PRO A 68 -18.71 0.69 -4.02
CA PRO A 68 -18.17 0.73 -5.38
C PRO A 68 -16.84 -0.02 -5.51
N THR A 69 -16.67 -0.72 -6.64
CA THR A 69 -15.32 -0.98 -7.15
C THR A 69 -14.60 0.34 -7.44
N PRO A 70 -13.26 0.42 -7.34
CA PRO A 70 -12.47 1.58 -7.74
C PRO A 70 -12.95 2.25 -9.04
N ALA A 71 -13.00 3.58 -9.04
CA ALA A 71 -13.40 4.36 -10.21
C ALA A 71 -12.39 4.20 -11.36
N GLN A 72 -12.89 4.05 -12.59
CA GLN A 72 -12.03 3.90 -13.76
C GLN A 72 -11.37 5.24 -14.14
N MET A 73 -10.04 5.28 -14.10
CA MET A 73 -9.18 6.43 -14.41
C MET A 73 -8.24 6.16 -15.60
N CYS A 74 -8.06 4.88 -15.92
CA CYS A 74 -7.25 4.37 -17.03
C CYS A 74 -8.06 3.39 -17.91
N PRO A 75 -7.61 3.12 -19.14
CA PRO A 75 -8.03 1.91 -19.85
C PRO A 75 -7.83 0.68 -18.96
N SER A 76 -8.74 -0.27 -19.05
CA SER A 76 -8.58 -1.56 -18.37
C SER A 76 -7.74 -2.51 -19.22
N PRO A 77 -7.00 -3.44 -18.60
CA PRO A 77 -6.38 -4.56 -19.31
C PRO A 77 -7.40 -5.31 -20.17
N LYS A 78 -6.91 -5.94 -21.23
CA LYS A 78 -7.68 -6.95 -21.98
C LYS A 78 -7.86 -8.19 -21.11
N ILE A 79 -8.91 -8.19 -20.30
CA ILE A 79 -9.40 -9.31 -19.49
C ILE A 79 -10.56 -10.00 -20.24
N THR A 80 -10.64 -11.31 -20.10
CA THR A 80 -11.71 -12.16 -20.65
C THR A 80 -13.07 -11.73 -20.12
N SER A 81 -14.04 -11.59 -21.02
CA SER A 81 -15.45 -11.41 -20.66
C SER A 81 -16.31 -12.46 -21.34
N LYS A 82 -17.40 -12.81 -20.67
CA LYS A 82 -18.43 -13.75 -21.14
C LYS A 82 -19.79 -13.08 -20.94
N LYS A 83 -20.73 -13.31 -21.85
CA LYS A 83 -22.13 -12.89 -21.70
C LYS A 83 -22.84 -13.87 -20.75
N ASP A 84 -23.83 -13.41 -20.00
CA ASP A 84 -24.51 -14.24 -18.98
C ASP A 84 -25.17 -15.52 -19.56
N GLY A 85 -25.60 -15.49 -20.83
CA GLY A 85 -26.08 -16.67 -21.56
C GLY A 85 -25.01 -17.69 -21.96
N GLN A 86 -23.72 -17.41 -21.71
CA GLN A 86 -22.58 -18.30 -21.93
C GLN A 86 -22.05 -18.92 -20.62
N LEU A 87 -22.70 -18.64 -19.48
CA LEU A 87 -22.24 -19.07 -18.16
C LEU A 87 -23.10 -20.20 -17.61
N THR A 88 -22.46 -21.33 -17.30
CA THR A 88 -23.07 -22.44 -16.57
C THR A 88 -23.35 -21.99 -15.14
N LYS A 89 -24.61 -22.08 -14.71
CA LYS A 89 -25.01 -21.67 -13.35
C LYS A 89 -24.60 -22.76 -12.35
N ILE A 90 -23.96 -22.36 -11.25
CA ILE A 90 -23.57 -23.24 -10.15
C ILE A 90 -24.14 -22.72 -8.83
N ASP A 91 -24.54 -23.64 -7.95
CA ASP A 91 -24.99 -23.30 -6.61
C ASP A 91 -23.82 -22.84 -5.73
N CYS A 92 -24.12 -22.04 -4.72
CA CYS A 92 -23.11 -21.47 -3.81
C CYS A 92 -22.67 -22.48 -2.74
N THR A 93 -22.07 -23.58 -3.18
CA THR A 93 -21.54 -24.67 -2.34
C THR A 93 -20.10 -25.02 -2.73
N GLU A 94 -19.33 -25.53 -1.77
CA GLU A 94 -17.96 -26.02 -2.03
C GLU A 94 -17.93 -27.16 -3.05
N ALA A 95 -18.92 -28.07 -3.02
CA ALA A 95 -19.01 -29.20 -3.95
C ALA A 95 -19.25 -28.74 -5.40
N ALA A 96 -20.13 -27.75 -5.61
CA ALA A 96 -20.35 -27.17 -6.93
C ALA A 96 -19.11 -26.42 -7.44
N LEU A 97 -18.41 -25.70 -6.56
CA LEU A 97 -17.16 -25.02 -6.87
C LEU A 97 -16.03 -26.00 -7.23
N LYS A 98 -15.79 -27.04 -6.43
CA LYS A 98 -14.83 -28.12 -6.74
C LYS A 98 -15.09 -28.73 -8.11
N ASN A 99 -16.35 -29.06 -8.42
CA ASN A 99 -16.74 -29.62 -9.71
C ASN A 99 -16.56 -28.65 -10.89
N ALA A 100 -16.66 -27.34 -10.67
CA ALA A 100 -16.38 -26.32 -11.69
C ALA A 100 -14.88 -26.17 -11.96
N LEU A 101 -14.08 -26.05 -10.89
CA LEU A 101 -12.61 -25.93 -10.95
C LEU A 101 -11.96 -27.13 -11.65
N ALA A 102 -12.36 -28.36 -11.28
CA ALA A 102 -11.78 -29.60 -11.80
C ALA A 102 -12.13 -29.89 -13.27
N LYS A 103 -13.20 -29.28 -13.81
CA LYS A 103 -13.64 -29.48 -15.20
C LYS A 103 -13.06 -28.47 -16.19
N GLY A 104 -12.75 -27.27 -15.73
CA GLY A 104 -12.62 -26.08 -16.58
C GLY A 104 -13.97 -25.64 -17.16
N GLY A 105 -14.06 -24.39 -17.61
CA GLY A 105 -15.29 -23.82 -18.18
C GLY A 105 -15.68 -22.45 -17.61
N ALA A 106 -16.80 -21.91 -18.07
CA ALA A 106 -17.28 -20.59 -17.67
C ALA A 106 -18.55 -20.68 -16.80
N TYR A 107 -18.46 -20.15 -15.59
CA TYR A 107 -19.43 -20.37 -14.52
C TYR A 107 -19.94 -19.07 -13.89
N LEU A 108 -21.21 -19.08 -13.49
CA LEU A 108 -21.89 -18.03 -12.75
C LEU A 108 -22.45 -18.61 -11.45
N PHE A 109 -22.05 -18.05 -10.31
CA PHE A 109 -22.69 -18.40 -9.05
C PHE A 109 -24.14 -17.92 -9.00
N LYS A 110 -25.06 -18.80 -8.57
CA LYS A 110 -26.48 -18.52 -8.38
C LYS A 110 -26.91 -19.00 -6.99
N CYS A 111 -26.66 -18.19 -5.97
CA CYS A 111 -27.06 -18.53 -4.61
C CYS A 111 -28.59 -18.50 -4.44
N ALA A 112 -29.13 -19.38 -3.60
CA ALA A 112 -30.57 -19.42 -3.27
C ALA A 112 -31.01 -18.31 -2.29
N SER A 113 -30.06 -17.49 -1.82
CA SER A 113 -30.22 -16.42 -0.84
C SER A 113 -31.12 -15.28 -1.31
N LYS A 114 -31.76 -14.58 -0.35
CA LYS A 114 -32.30 -13.22 -0.54
C LYS A 114 -31.20 -12.27 -1.05
N PRO A 115 -31.51 -11.14 -1.73
CA PRO A 115 -30.64 -10.51 -2.74
C PRO A 115 -29.37 -9.76 -2.23
N GLY A 116 -28.83 -10.12 -1.06
CA GLY A 116 -27.55 -9.64 -0.54
C GLY A 116 -26.34 -10.48 -0.98
N VAL A 117 -25.23 -10.28 -0.27
CA VAL A 117 -23.98 -11.04 -0.42
C VAL A 117 -24.10 -12.41 0.27
N THR A 118 -23.44 -13.43 -0.27
CA THR A 118 -23.42 -14.80 0.26
C THR A 118 -21.98 -15.26 0.50
N THR A 119 -21.68 -15.68 1.73
CA THR A 119 -20.38 -16.24 2.10
C THR A 119 -20.40 -17.76 2.02
N ILE A 120 -19.62 -18.32 1.11
CA ILE A 120 -19.31 -19.75 1.05
C ILE A 120 -18.11 -19.98 1.95
N ASN A 121 -18.33 -20.55 3.13
CA ASN A 121 -17.25 -21.05 3.98
C ASN A 121 -16.76 -22.38 3.38
N LEU A 122 -15.46 -22.47 3.13
CA LEU A 122 -14.83 -23.61 2.47
C LEU A 122 -14.08 -24.44 3.51
N SER A 123 -14.35 -25.74 3.54
CA SER A 123 -13.75 -26.71 4.47
C SER A 123 -12.38 -27.21 3.98
N SER A 124 -12.19 -27.35 2.67
CA SER A 124 -10.88 -27.57 2.07
C SER A 124 -9.95 -26.37 2.28
N LYS A 125 -8.72 -26.63 2.74
CA LYS A 125 -7.65 -25.63 2.81
C LYS A 125 -7.14 -25.21 1.42
N GLU A 126 -7.13 -26.15 0.48
CA GLU A 126 -6.65 -25.94 -0.89
C GLU A 126 -7.66 -26.46 -1.92
N LEU A 127 -7.82 -25.71 -3.01
CA LEU A 127 -8.68 -26.00 -4.15
C LEU A 127 -7.91 -25.78 -5.45
N PHE A 128 -8.06 -26.68 -6.43
CA PHE A 128 -7.17 -26.73 -7.59
C PHE A 128 -7.93 -26.43 -8.88
N PHE A 129 -7.44 -25.47 -9.67
CA PHE A 129 -7.90 -25.27 -11.06
C PHE A 129 -7.39 -26.42 -11.93
N ASN A 130 -8.21 -26.91 -12.87
CA ASN A 130 -7.75 -27.83 -13.90
C ASN A 130 -6.67 -27.15 -14.77
N THR A 131 -5.55 -27.83 -15.01
CA THR A 131 -4.36 -27.32 -15.72
C THR A 131 -4.18 -27.87 -17.15
N ASP A 132 -5.12 -28.67 -17.65
CA ASP A 132 -5.01 -29.31 -18.97
C ASP A 132 -5.16 -28.28 -20.11
N LYS A 133 -4.65 -28.62 -21.29
CA LYS A 133 -4.72 -27.73 -22.45
C LYS A 133 -6.18 -27.48 -22.88
N GLY A 134 -6.58 -26.21 -22.92
CA GLY A 134 -7.94 -25.80 -23.27
C GLY A 134 -8.95 -25.82 -22.11
N LYS A 135 -8.51 -26.01 -20.86
CA LYS A 135 -9.38 -26.04 -19.66
C LYS A 135 -9.47 -24.70 -18.92
N ASP A 136 -9.52 -23.62 -19.69
CA ASP A 136 -9.70 -22.27 -19.18
C ASP A 136 -10.91 -22.17 -18.24
N THR A 137 -10.74 -21.50 -17.09
CA THR A 137 -11.75 -21.36 -16.05
C THR A 137 -12.15 -19.89 -15.91
N TYR A 138 -13.44 -19.58 -16.02
CA TYR A 138 -14.00 -18.24 -15.76
C TYR A 138 -15.03 -18.35 -14.63
N LEU A 139 -14.82 -17.67 -13.50
CA LEU A 139 -15.73 -17.65 -12.36
C LEU A 139 -16.31 -16.24 -12.14
N GLU A 140 -17.63 -16.13 -12.15
CA GLU A 140 -18.36 -14.88 -11.93
C GLU A 140 -19.22 -14.93 -10.66
N GLY A 141 -18.94 -14.04 -9.70
CA GLY A 141 -19.71 -13.85 -8.48
C GLY A 141 -20.66 -12.66 -8.49
N LYS A 142 -20.70 -11.84 -9.55
CA LYS A 142 -21.55 -10.63 -9.70
C LYS A 142 -21.42 -9.58 -8.58
N GLY A 143 -20.35 -9.61 -7.80
CA GLY A 143 -20.20 -8.79 -6.60
C GLY A 143 -21.09 -9.26 -5.43
N LYS A 144 -21.43 -10.56 -5.37
CA LYS A 144 -22.33 -11.14 -4.36
C LYS A 144 -21.84 -12.44 -3.71
N VAL A 145 -20.65 -12.92 -4.05
CA VAL A 145 -20.11 -14.18 -3.50
C VAL A 145 -18.76 -13.95 -2.86
N ILE A 146 -18.62 -14.43 -1.63
CA ILE A 146 -17.38 -14.47 -0.85
C ILE A 146 -16.96 -15.93 -0.71
N LEU A 147 -15.70 -16.20 -1.00
CA LEU A 147 -15.04 -17.50 -0.85
C LEU A 147 -14.12 -17.38 0.37
N LYS A 148 -14.46 -18.06 1.47
CA LYS A 148 -13.76 -17.91 2.76
C LYS A 148 -13.03 -19.18 3.17
N GLY A 149 -11.76 -19.05 3.56
CA GLY A 149 -10.99 -20.09 4.26
C GLY A 149 -10.15 -21.04 3.40
N ALA A 150 -10.15 -20.89 2.07
CA ALA A 150 -9.41 -21.75 1.14
C ALA A 150 -8.48 -20.96 0.20
N ARG A 151 -7.32 -21.57 -0.09
CA ARG A 151 -6.36 -21.18 -1.12
C ARG A 151 -6.73 -21.81 -2.46
N PHE A 152 -6.59 -21.07 -3.55
CA PHE A 152 -6.88 -21.53 -4.91
C PHE A 152 -5.59 -21.66 -5.72
N LEU A 153 -5.28 -22.86 -6.23
CA LEU A 153 -4.00 -23.17 -6.87
C LEU A 153 -4.15 -23.39 -8.38
N LEU A 154 -3.42 -22.60 -9.15
CA LEU A 154 -3.15 -22.76 -10.58
C LEU A 154 -1.68 -23.17 -10.74
N ASN A 155 -1.36 -24.46 -10.63
CA ASN A 155 0.00 -24.96 -10.73
C ASN A 155 0.22 -25.69 -12.07
N SER A 156 0.41 -24.93 -13.14
CA SER A 156 0.52 -25.45 -14.50
C SER A 156 1.95 -25.91 -14.81
N SER A 157 2.87 -24.95 -15.01
CA SER A 157 4.33 -25.08 -15.15
C SER A 157 4.88 -23.69 -15.49
N PHE A 158 6.07 -23.34 -14.99
CA PHE A 158 6.60 -21.97 -14.98
C PHE A 158 6.44 -21.17 -16.29
N GLU A 159 6.87 -21.71 -17.44
CA GLU A 159 6.78 -21.02 -18.75
C GLU A 159 5.46 -21.22 -19.51
N ARG A 160 4.52 -22.03 -18.99
CA ARG A 160 3.30 -22.37 -19.73
C ARG A 160 2.29 -21.23 -19.63
N ASP A 161 1.72 -20.78 -20.75
CA ASP A 161 0.73 -19.68 -20.76
C ASP A 161 -0.73 -20.15 -20.65
N TRP A 162 -0.98 -21.47 -20.68
CA TRP A 162 -2.29 -22.07 -20.41
C TRP A 162 -2.30 -22.92 -19.12
N PRO A 163 -3.47 -23.15 -18.49
CA PRO A 163 -4.78 -22.59 -18.82
C PRO A 163 -4.87 -21.10 -18.43
N LYS A 164 -5.94 -20.44 -18.90
CA LYS A 164 -6.35 -19.13 -18.40
C LYS A 164 -7.38 -19.26 -17.28
N VAL A 165 -7.12 -18.60 -16.16
CA VAL A 165 -8.08 -18.42 -15.06
C VAL A 165 -8.52 -16.97 -15.00
N THR A 166 -9.83 -16.73 -15.09
CA THR A 166 -10.45 -15.43 -14.87
C THR A 166 -11.36 -15.50 -13.65
N VAL A 167 -11.11 -14.66 -12.64
CA VAL A 167 -11.99 -14.50 -11.46
C VAL A 167 -12.58 -13.09 -11.45
N LYS A 168 -13.91 -13.00 -11.31
CA LYS A 168 -14.62 -11.72 -11.47
C LYS A 168 -15.83 -11.57 -10.54
N GLY A 169 -15.96 -10.40 -9.90
CA GLY A 169 -17.08 -10.12 -8.99
C GLY A 169 -17.07 -10.96 -7.71
N LEU A 170 -15.88 -11.35 -7.22
CA LEU A 170 -15.69 -12.31 -6.11
C LEU A 170 -14.92 -11.69 -4.94
N GLY A 171 -15.29 -12.09 -3.73
CA GLY A 171 -14.50 -11.86 -2.51
C GLY A 171 -13.68 -13.09 -2.13
N PHE A 172 -12.48 -12.89 -1.62
CA PHE A 172 -11.57 -13.93 -1.10
C PHE A 172 -11.02 -13.50 0.27
N THR A 173 -11.25 -14.30 1.31
CA THR A 173 -10.95 -13.87 2.69
C THR A 173 -10.61 -15.00 3.66
N GLY A 174 -9.82 -14.70 4.70
CA GLY A 174 -9.53 -15.62 5.80
C GLY A 174 -8.79 -16.88 5.38
N SER A 175 -8.11 -16.85 4.22
CA SER A 175 -7.32 -17.97 3.70
C SER A 175 -5.86 -17.88 4.14
N THR A 176 -5.22 -19.05 4.28
CA THR A 176 -3.83 -19.19 4.72
C THR A 176 -3.08 -20.15 3.79
N SER A 177 -1.88 -19.79 3.33
CA SER A 177 -0.98 -20.74 2.66
C SER A 177 -0.12 -21.51 3.67
N PRO A 178 0.37 -22.72 3.33
CA PRO A 178 1.24 -23.49 4.20
C PRO A 178 2.59 -22.79 4.40
N LYS A 179 3.17 -22.90 5.59
CA LYS A 179 4.61 -22.69 5.82
C LYS A 179 5.30 -24.04 5.68
N LYS A 180 6.08 -24.23 4.62
CA LYS A 180 7.01 -25.35 4.46
C LYS A 180 8.40 -24.81 4.78
N ASP A 181 9.27 -24.74 3.78
CA ASP A 181 10.70 -24.45 3.92
C ASP A 181 11.04 -22.98 3.58
N GLY A 182 10.03 -22.11 3.45
CA GLY A 182 10.22 -20.69 3.10
C GLY A 182 10.34 -20.45 1.59
N MET A 183 9.82 -21.37 0.79
CA MET A 183 9.92 -21.39 -0.67
C MET A 183 8.89 -20.46 -1.34
N PRO A 184 9.10 -20.02 -2.61
CA PRO A 184 8.12 -19.22 -3.35
C PRO A 184 6.69 -19.82 -3.39
N ASP A 185 6.62 -21.15 -3.45
CA ASP A 185 5.38 -21.95 -3.49
C ASP A 185 4.60 -21.97 -2.15
N ASP A 186 5.13 -21.33 -1.09
CA ASP A 186 4.43 -21.06 0.19
C ASP A 186 3.68 -19.71 0.18
N GLY A 187 3.88 -18.88 -0.85
CA GLY A 187 3.18 -17.61 -1.04
C GLY A 187 1.74 -17.75 -1.58
N GLY A 188 0.98 -16.66 -1.61
CA GLY A 188 -0.35 -16.61 -2.24
C GLY A 188 -1.40 -17.37 -1.46
N ALA A 189 -1.86 -16.81 -0.34
CA ALA A 189 -2.79 -17.49 0.55
C ALA A 189 -4.22 -17.60 -0.01
N ALA A 190 -4.69 -16.62 -0.79
CA ALA A 190 -5.97 -16.69 -1.49
C ALA A 190 -5.84 -17.33 -2.87
N ILE A 191 -4.85 -16.90 -3.67
CA ILE A 191 -4.55 -17.48 -4.99
C ILE A 191 -3.05 -17.71 -5.11
N PHE A 192 -2.66 -18.93 -5.45
CA PHE A 192 -1.31 -19.28 -5.88
C PHE A 192 -1.32 -19.65 -7.36
N ARG A 193 -0.42 -19.05 -8.14
CA ARG A 193 -0.28 -19.25 -9.58
C ARG A 193 1.18 -19.54 -9.92
N ARG A 194 1.42 -20.67 -10.59
CA ARG A 194 2.71 -21.06 -11.18
C ARG A 194 2.48 -21.45 -12.65
N GLY A 195 2.79 -20.51 -13.55
CA GLY A 195 2.34 -20.58 -14.94
C GLY A 195 0.82 -20.48 -15.13
N GLY A 196 0.34 -20.75 -16.35
CA GLY A 196 -0.97 -20.33 -16.81
C GLY A 196 -1.10 -18.81 -16.88
N GLN A 197 -2.30 -18.30 -17.13
CA GLN A 197 -2.62 -16.87 -17.08
C GLN A 197 -3.66 -16.58 -15.99
N LEU A 198 -3.50 -15.49 -15.24
CA LEU A 198 -4.45 -15.06 -14.21
C LEU A 198 -5.04 -13.68 -14.53
N GLU A 199 -6.37 -13.59 -14.56
CA GLU A 199 -7.12 -12.37 -14.81
C GLU A 199 -8.11 -12.10 -13.67
N VAL A 200 -7.96 -10.96 -13.01
CA VAL A 200 -8.72 -10.56 -11.82
C VAL A 200 -9.45 -9.27 -12.13
N SER A 201 -10.78 -9.25 -12.03
CA SER A 201 -11.57 -8.03 -12.30
C SER A 201 -12.71 -7.86 -11.33
N LYS A 202 -12.83 -6.68 -10.70
CA LYS A 202 -13.88 -6.41 -9.70
C LYS A 202 -13.89 -7.46 -8.57
N CYS A 203 -12.73 -7.72 -7.97
CA CYS A 203 -12.58 -8.67 -6.86
C CYS A 203 -12.07 -7.98 -5.59
N TRP A 204 -12.34 -8.59 -4.44
CA TRP A 204 -11.93 -8.13 -3.12
C TRP A 204 -11.11 -9.22 -2.44
N PHE A 205 -9.92 -8.87 -1.94
CA PHE A 205 -9.04 -9.77 -1.20
C PHE A 205 -8.73 -9.12 0.15
N TRP A 206 -9.18 -9.74 1.24
CA TRP A 206 -8.92 -9.18 2.58
C TRP A 206 -8.74 -10.23 3.68
N ASP A 207 -7.93 -9.90 4.67
CA ASP A 207 -7.58 -10.77 5.80
C ASP A 207 -7.03 -12.14 5.35
N ASN A 208 -6.21 -12.15 4.30
CA ASN A 208 -5.51 -13.34 3.81
C ASN A 208 -4.04 -13.30 4.24
N GLN A 209 -3.51 -14.42 4.72
CA GLN A 209 -2.20 -14.47 5.36
C GLN A 209 -1.32 -15.61 4.84
N ALA A 210 -0.23 -15.23 4.17
CA ALA A 210 0.89 -16.14 3.89
C ALA A 210 1.89 -16.15 5.06
N PRO A 211 2.86 -17.08 5.11
CA PRO A 211 3.88 -17.10 6.16
C PRO A 211 4.60 -15.75 6.27
N THR A 212 4.78 -15.27 7.50
CA THR A 212 5.34 -13.93 7.79
C THR A 212 6.86 -13.84 7.69
N THR A 213 7.53 -14.93 7.32
CA THR A 213 9.00 -15.04 7.23
C THR A 213 9.37 -15.96 6.08
N GLY A 214 10.42 -15.60 5.35
CA GLY A 214 11.01 -16.43 4.29
C GLY A 214 11.31 -15.57 3.07
N GLN A 215 12.52 -15.71 2.54
CA GLN A 215 13.10 -14.79 1.56
C GLN A 215 12.20 -14.57 0.35
N ASP A 216 11.73 -15.63 -0.29
CA ASP A 216 10.97 -15.54 -1.54
C ASP A 216 9.47 -15.84 -1.34
N VAL A 217 9.04 -16.02 -0.08
CA VAL A 217 7.61 -16.13 0.27
C VAL A 217 6.96 -14.77 0.05
N ALA A 218 6.00 -14.70 -0.88
CA ALA A 218 5.36 -13.45 -1.24
C ALA A 218 3.85 -13.59 -1.50
N GLY A 219 3.09 -12.51 -1.34
CA GLY A 219 1.67 -12.47 -1.69
C GLY A 219 0.75 -12.95 -0.59
N GLY A 220 0.32 -12.05 0.30
CA GLY A 220 -0.69 -12.40 1.32
C GLY A 220 -2.04 -12.74 0.69
N ALA A 221 -2.40 -12.13 -0.44
CA ALA A 221 -3.52 -12.55 -1.27
C ALA A 221 -3.08 -13.42 -2.47
N ILE A 222 -2.25 -12.89 -3.36
CA ILE A 222 -1.90 -13.53 -4.64
C ILE A 222 -0.38 -13.71 -4.75
N SER A 223 0.08 -14.93 -5.05
CA SER A 223 1.43 -15.18 -5.56
C SER A 223 1.36 -15.62 -7.01
N SER A 224 2.09 -14.93 -7.89
CA SER A 224 2.17 -15.19 -9.32
C SER A 224 3.60 -15.42 -9.77
N ILE A 225 3.92 -16.66 -10.13
CA ILE A 225 5.25 -17.13 -10.48
C ILE A 225 5.28 -17.62 -11.95
N GLY A 226 6.30 -17.24 -12.72
CA GLY A 226 6.58 -17.74 -14.07
C GLY A 226 6.22 -16.79 -15.22
N GLY A 227 6.94 -16.93 -16.34
CA GLY A 227 7.15 -15.94 -17.41
C GLY A 227 5.98 -15.56 -18.31
N THR A 228 4.75 -15.48 -17.79
CA THR A 228 3.57 -15.04 -18.59
C THR A 228 2.82 -13.89 -17.91
N TRP A 229 1.49 -13.82 -17.90
CA TRP A 229 0.73 -12.64 -17.43
C TRP A 229 -0.19 -12.88 -16.22
N THR A 230 -0.15 -11.91 -15.30
CA THR A 230 -1.18 -11.64 -14.29
C THR A 230 -1.78 -10.26 -14.54
N LYS A 231 -3.10 -10.14 -14.55
CA LYS A 231 -3.83 -8.89 -14.87
C LYS A 231 -4.90 -8.57 -13.84
N VAL A 232 -4.95 -7.33 -13.39
CA VAL A 232 -5.83 -6.86 -12.30
C VAL A 232 -6.54 -5.56 -12.72
N ASP A 233 -7.87 -5.53 -12.59
CA ASP A 233 -8.71 -4.35 -12.85
C ASP A 233 -9.75 -4.16 -11.74
N LYS A 234 -10.01 -2.91 -11.32
CA LYS A 234 -11.15 -2.55 -10.46
C LYS A 234 -11.25 -3.37 -9.17
N SER A 235 -10.12 -3.78 -8.61
CA SER A 235 -10.06 -4.72 -7.48
C SER A 235 -9.47 -4.07 -6.23
N VAL A 236 -9.73 -4.66 -5.07
CA VAL A 236 -9.34 -4.14 -3.76
C VAL A 236 -8.57 -5.21 -2.98
N PHE A 237 -7.43 -4.83 -2.42
CA PHE A 237 -6.59 -5.63 -1.55
C PHE A 237 -6.44 -4.90 -0.22
N PHE A 238 -7.03 -5.43 0.86
CA PHE A 238 -7.04 -4.81 2.19
C PHE A 238 -6.48 -5.75 3.27
N ASN A 239 -5.57 -5.28 4.13
CA ASN A 239 -5.11 -6.03 5.31
C ASN A 239 -4.66 -7.49 5.01
N ASN A 240 -4.06 -7.72 3.84
CA ASN A 240 -3.41 -8.99 3.54
C ASN A 240 -1.96 -8.95 4.04
N LYS A 241 -1.44 -10.09 4.54
CA LYS A 241 -0.13 -10.16 5.20
C LYS A 241 0.73 -11.30 4.67
N ALA A 242 2.03 -11.06 4.52
CA ALA A 242 3.01 -12.05 4.11
C ALA A 242 4.41 -11.66 4.59
N SER A 243 5.41 -12.51 4.32
CA SER A 243 6.83 -12.16 4.43
C SER A 243 7.16 -10.98 3.50
N ASN A 244 6.86 -11.11 2.21
CA ASN A 244 6.94 -10.06 1.20
C ASN A 244 5.60 -9.87 0.47
N GLY A 245 5.38 -8.74 -0.20
CA GLY A 245 4.24 -8.57 -1.09
C GLY A 245 2.91 -8.74 -0.35
N GLY A 246 2.63 -7.89 0.64
CA GLY A 246 1.52 -8.10 1.59
C GLY A 246 0.18 -8.41 0.90
N ALA A 247 -0.10 -7.78 -0.25
CA ALA A 247 -1.16 -8.22 -1.16
C ALA A 247 -0.67 -9.17 -2.26
N ILE A 248 0.33 -8.76 -3.07
CA ILE A 248 0.76 -9.50 -4.26
C ILE A 248 2.27 -9.77 -4.24
N GLY A 249 2.64 -11.04 -4.42
CA GLY A 249 3.97 -11.48 -4.80
C GLY A 249 4.03 -11.78 -6.29
N ASN A 250 5.04 -11.28 -6.99
CA ASN A 250 5.18 -11.45 -8.44
C ASN A 250 6.62 -11.80 -8.81
N LEU A 251 6.88 -13.06 -9.14
CA LEU A 251 8.22 -13.60 -9.38
C LEU A 251 8.38 -14.06 -10.84
N HIS A 252 9.26 -13.39 -11.59
CA HIS A 252 9.47 -13.54 -13.05
C HIS A 252 8.23 -13.33 -13.95
N ASN A 253 7.08 -12.97 -13.39
CA ASN A 253 5.81 -12.83 -14.12
C ASN A 253 5.58 -11.38 -14.61
N HIS A 254 4.89 -11.18 -15.74
CA HIS A 254 4.42 -9.85 -16.17
C HIS A 254 3.15 -9.44 -15.41
N LEU A 255 3.10 -8.18 -14.94
CA LEU A 255 2.01 -7.69 -14.10
C LEU A 255 1.39 -6.40 -14.66
N GLU A 256 0.07 -6.43 -14.89
CA GLU A 256 -0.73 -5.28 -15.33
C GLU A 256 -1.84 -5.00 -14.30
N VAL A 257 -1.66 -3.97 -13.46
CA VAL A 257 -2.61 -3.58 -12.39
C VAL A 257 -3.18 -2.20 -12.66
N THR A 258 -4.48 -2.13 -12.91
CA THR A 258 -5.18 -0.89 -13.22
C THR A 258 -6.36 -0.65 -12.30
N ASN A 259 -6.69 0.63 -12.09
CA ASN A 259 -7.90 1.06 -11.40
C ASN A 259 -8.11 0.28 -10.09
N SER A 260 -7.11 0.12 -9.22
CA SER A 260 -7.17 -0.82 -8.09
C SER A 260 -6.67 -0.18 -6.79
N TYR A 261 -7.13 -0.68 -5.64
CA TYR A 261 -6.78 -0.14 -4.32
C TYR A 261 -6.03 -1.19 -3.47
N PHE A 262 -4.90 -0.80 -2.91
CA PHE A 262 -4.04 -1.57 -2.01
C PHE A 262 -3.92 -0.80 -0.71
N LEU A 263 -4.61 -1.28 0.33
CA LEU A 263 -4.93 -0.53 1.54
C LEU A 263 -4.49 -1.33 2.78
N GLY A 264 -3.56 -0.82 3.59
CA GLY A 264 -3.23 -1.45 4.87
C GLY A 264 -2.63 -2.86 4.80
N ASN A 265 -2.04 -3.27 3.67
CA ASN A 265 -1.39 -4.58 3.55
C ASN A 265 0.01 -4.55 4.19
N ALA A 266 0.54 -5.71 4.58
CA ALA A 266 1.78 -5.82 5.36
C ALA A 266 2.77 -6.85 4.78
N ALA A 267 3.97 -6.41 4.45
CA ALA A 267 5.17 -7.25 4.36
C ALA A 267 5.85 -7.27 5.73
N SER A 268 6.15 -8.45 6.26
CA SER A 268 6.50 -8.65 7.68
C SER A 268 7.66 -9.62 7.94
N GLY A 269 8.39 -9.99 6.88
CA GLY A 269 9.75 -10.48 7.02
C GLY A 269 10.70 -9.35 7.42
N ILE A 270 12.01 -9.64 7.54
CA ILE A 270 13.04 -8.66 7.88
C ILE A 270 14.36 -8.95 7.15
N ARG A 271 15.20 -7.91 7.01
CA ARG A 271 16.52 -7.88 6.36
C ARG A 271 16.49 -8.16 4.86
N GLY A 272 15.36 -7.88 4.22
CA GLY A 272 15.16 -7.99 2.78
C GLY A 272 15.49 -9.36 2.20
N ASN A 273 16.03 -9.33 0.98
CA ASN A 273 16.54 -10.47 0.23
C ASN A 273 18.00 -10.15 -0.18
N PRO A 274 19.01 -10.98 0.15
CA PRO A 274 18.93 -12.21 0.92
C PRO A 274 18.66 -11.94 2.41
N GLY A 275 17.74 -12.71 3.01
CA GLY A 275 17.24 -12.43 4.34
C GLY A 275 15.99 -13.22 4.70
N GLN A 276 15.05 -12.62 5.42
CA GLN A 276 13.77 -13.24 5.79
C GLN A 276 12.56 -12.52 5.16
N GLY A 277 12.78 -11.68 4.15
CA GLY A 277 11.75 -10.90 3.47
C GLY A 277 11.59 -9.49 4.05
N GLY A 278 10.36 -8.98 4.09
CA GLY A 278 10.07 -7.61 4.54
C GLY A 278 9.92 -6.60 3.39
N ASN A 279 9.87 -7.08 2.15
CA ASN A 279 9.82 -6.26 0.93
C ASN A 279 8.40 -6.14 0.38
N GLY A 280 8.00 -4.96 -0.11
CA GLY A 280 6.77 -4.77 -0.88
C GLY A 280 5.51 -4.83 -0.03
N GLY A 281 5.23 -3.80 0.76
CA GLY A 281 4.13 -3.83 1.74
C GLY A 281 2.75 -4.10 1.12
N ALA A 282 2.49 -3.56 -0.07
CA ALA A 282 1.43 -4.06 -0.94
C ALA A 282 1.93 -5.07 -1.98
N ILE A 283 2.95 -4.71 -2.77
CA ILE A 283 3.41 -5.55 -3.90
C ILE A 283 4.93 -5.73 -3.85
N SER A 284 5.38 -6.98 -3.94
CA SER A 284 6.79 -7.33 -4.16
C SER A 284 6.97 -7.95 -5.54
N ILE A 285 7.94 -7.44 -6.29
CA ILE A 285 8.32 -7.89 -7.64
C ILE A 285 9.80 -8.21 -7.66
N ASP A 286 10.12 -9.39 -8.15
CA ASP A 286 11.48 -9.86 -8.44
C ASP A 286 11.47 -10.65 -9.77
N GLY A 287 12.61 -10.70 -10.46
CA GLY A 287 12.79 -11.51 -11.65
C GLY A 287 13.72 -10.90 -12.70
N VAL A 288 13.47 -11.25 -13.96
CA VAL A 288 14.30 -10.91 -15.12
C VAL A 288 13.38 -10.50 -16.25
N ASP A 289 13.69 -9.36 -16.88
CA ASP A 289 13.01 -8.83 -18.07
C ASP A 289 11.46 -8.85 -18.03
N ASN A 290 10.88 -8.64 -16.85
CA ASN A 290 9.43 -8.70 -16.65
C ASN A 290 8.76 -7.32 -16.74
N VAL A 291 7.99 -7.10 -17.82
CA VAL A 291 7.16 -5.90 -18.04
C VAL A 291 6.18 -5.65 -16.89
N MET A 292 6.18 -4.42 -16.37
CA MET A 292 5.31 -3.96 -15.26
C MET A 292 4.45 -2.77 -15.70
N LYS A 293 3.14 -2.79 -15.40
CA LYS A 293 2.20 -1.72 -15.74
C LYS A 293 1.24 -1.40 -14.60
N PHE A 294 1.28 -0.17 -14.10
CA PHE A 294 0.42 0.34 -13.03
C PHE A 294 -0.32 1.60 -13.50
N CYS A 295 -1.66 1.62 -13.45
CA CYS A 295 -2.42 2.79 -13.92
C CYS A 295 -3.71 3.04 -13.14
N GLY A 296 -3.83 4.19 -12.46
CA GLY A 296 -5.04 4.53 -11.71
C GLY A 296 -5.12 3.84 -10.36
N THR A 297 -3.98 3.58 -9.72
CA THR A 297 -3.88 2.70 -8.56
C THR A 297 -3.61 3.49 -7.27
N VAL A 298 -4.21 3.08 -6.16
CA VAL A 298 -3.96 3.63 -4.82
C VAL A 298 -3.17 2.62 -4.02
N PHE A 299 -2.01 3.04 -3.51
CA PHE A 299 -1.23 2.34 -2.49
C PHE A 299 -1.29 3.20 -1.23
N ALA A 300 -2.17 2.88 -0.28
CA ALA A 300 -2.35 3.66 0.93
C ALA A 300 -2.15 2.84 2.21
N GLU A 301 -1.44 3.42 3.17
CA GLU A 301 -1.31 2.93 4.55
C GLU A 301 -0.73 1.50 4.65
N ASN A 302 -0.05 1.02 3.60
CA ASN A 302 0.63 -0.28 3.59
C ASN A 302 1.96 -0.20 4.35
N THR A 303 2.37 -1.33 4.95
CA THR A 303 3.55 -1.44 5.81
C THR A 303 4.54 -2.46 5.25
N ALA A 304 5.82 -2.12 5.32
CA ALA A 304 6.93 -3.04 5.09
C ALA A 304 7.99 -2.82 6.17
N ASN A 305 8.93 -3.74 6.31
CA ASN A 305 9.99 -3.65 7.31
C ASN A 305 11.34 -3.28 6.65
N SER A 306 11.62 -3.83 5.47
CA SER A 306 12.89 -3.61 4.77
C SER A 306 12.75 -2.59 3.63
N PHE A 307 11.99 -2.91 2.57
CA PHE A 307 11.96 -2.06 1.37
C PHE A 307 10.56 -1.94 0.75
N GLY A 308 10.22 -0.77 0.21
CA GLY A 308 9.08 -0.63 -0.72
C GLY A 308 7.70 -0.80 -0.08
N GLY A 309 7.32 0.04 0.89
CA GLY A 309 6.04 -0.07 1.61
C GLY A 309 4.79 -0.12 0.72
N GLY A 310 4.76 0.63 -0.39
CA GLY A 310 3.80 0.42 -1.48
C GLY A 310 4.27 -0.68 -2.44
N ILE A 311 5.30 -0.39 -3.23
CA ILE A 311 5.89 -1.34 -4.20
C ILE A 311 7.38 -1.56 -3.90
N PHE A 312 7.81 -2.81 -3.90
CA PHE A 312 9.20 -3.20 -4.13
C PHE A 312 9.32 -3.81 -5.53
N ARG A 313 10.27 -3.35 -6.35
CA ARG A 313 10.63 -3.94 -7.64
C ARG A 313 12.14 -4.02 -7.79
N VAL A 314 12.65 -5.24 -7.86
CA VAL A 314 13.97 -5.54 -8.40
C VAL A 314 13.80 -6.12 -9.80
N GLN A 315 14.73 -5.78 -10.69
CA GLN A 315 14.99 -6.53 -11.92
C GLN A 315 16.46 -6.95 -11.89
N ASN A 316 16.73 -8.23 -12.06
CA ASN A 316 18.10 -8.77 -11.89
C ASN A 316 18.95 -8.63 -13.17
N ARG A 317 18.30 -8.61 -14.33
CA ARG A 317 18.86 -8.22 -15.65
C ARG A 317 17.74 -7.96 -16.65
N GLY A 318 18.09 -7.42 -17.82
CA GLY A 318 17.15 -7.07 -18.89
C GLY A 318 16.66 -5.62 -18.82
N SER A 319 15.96 -5.19 -19.86
CA SER A 319 15.52 -3.81 -20.11
C SER A 319 14.00 -3.62 -20.09
N ALA A 320 13.22 -4.64 -19.72
CA ALA A 320 11.76 -4.54 -19.65
C ALA A 320 11.28 -3.37 -18.75
N PRO A 321 10.35 -2.54 -19.25
CA PRO A 321 9.96 -1.30 -18.57
C PRO A 321 8.98 -1.51 -17.42
N MET A 322 9.01 -0.56 -16.49
CA MET A 322 7.91 -0.32 -15.55
C MET A 322 7.20 1.01 -15.85
N GLU A 323 5.91 0.93 -16.17
CA GLU A 323 5.02 2.09 -16.30
C GLU A 323 4.24 2.30 -14.99
N LEU A 324 4.28 3.52 -14.45
CA LEU A 324 3.54 3.91 -13.25
C LEU A 324 2.81 5.24 -13.49
N LEU A 325 1.55 5.14 -13.91
CA LEU A 325 0.72 6.24 -14.41
C LEU A 325 -0.44 6.55 -13.45
N LYS A 326 -0.79 7.82 -13.26
CA LYS A 326 -2.06 8.26 -12.61
C LYS A 326 -2.32 7.60 -11.24
N SER A 327 -1.30 7.44 -10.41
CA SER A 327 -1.37 6.64 -9.18
C SER A 327 -0.96 7.45 -7.94
N ILE A 328 -1.29 6.95 -6.76
CA ILE A 328 -0.95 7.61 -5.49
C ILE A 328 -0.38 6.62 -4.46
N PHE A 329 0.68 7.06 -3.78
CA PHE A 329 1.32 6.40 -2.66
C PHE A 329 1.10 7.28 -1.42
N TYR A 330 0.20 6.88 -0.53
CA TYR A 330 -0.30 7.69 0.58
C TYR A 330 -0.03 7.05 1.93
N LYS A 331 0.74 7.71 2.81
CA LYS A 331 1.06 7.20 4.16
C LYS A 331 1.53 5.73 4.23
N ASN A 332 2.18 5.22 3.20
CA ASN A 332 2.84 3.92 3.35
C ASN A 332 4.03 4.11 4.31
N VAL A 333 4.39 3.07 5.04
CA VAL A 333 5.40 3.14 6.12
C VAL A 333 6.42 2.03 5.98
N ILE A 334 7.70 2.35 6.19
CA ILE A 334 8.68 1.36 6.63
C ILE A 334 8.74 1.38 8.15
N ILE A 335 8.51 0.23 8.77
CA ILE A 335 8.60 0.04 10.22
C ILE A 335 10.09 0.04 10.61
N GLU A 336 10.42 0.68 11.73
CA GLU A 336 11.81 0.81 12.21
C GLU A 336 12.23 -0.41 13.05
N ASP A 337 11.89 -1.62 12.62
CA ASP A 337 12.31 -2.92 13.21
C ASP A 337 13.43 -3.62 12.41
N ASP A 338 13.90 -2.98 11.34
CA ASP A 338 15.03 -3.38 10.50
C ASP A 338 16.01 -2.21 10.33
N GLU A 339 17.31 -2.49 10.27
CA GLU A 339 18.32 -1.48 10.01
C GLU A 339 18.28 -0.96 8.57
N GLN A 340 17.75 -1.75 7.63
CA GLN A 340 17.80 -1.51 6.19
C GLN A 340 16.61 -0.67 5.65
N GLY A 341 15.72 -0.19 6.52
CA GLY A 341 14.39 0.31 6.18
C GLY A 341 14.27 1.51 5.21
N PHE A 342 14.11 1.29 3.89
CA PHE A 342 14.06 2.35 2.88
C PHE A 342 12.80 2.37 1.98
N ALA A 343 12.45 3.58 1.53
CA ALA A 343 11.47 3.84 0.46
C ALA A 343 10.06 3.25 0.70
N ALA A 344 9.37 3.80 1.69
CA ALA A 344 8.00 3.48 2.03
C ALA A 344 7.00 3.64 0.87
N GLY A 345 7.18 4.59 -0.04
CA GLY A 345 6.33 4.66 -1.24
C GLY A 345 6.67 3.57 -2.26
N ALA A 346 7.82 3.68 -2.93
CA ALA A 346 8.30 2.62 -3.83
C ALA A 346 9.83 2.49 -3.88
N TYR A 347 10.34 1.25 -3.89
CA TYR A 347 11.74 0.90 -4.12
C TYR A 347 11.89 0.29 -5.52
N LEU A 348 12.74 0.87 -6.38
CA LEU A 348 12.83 0.56 -7.81
C LEU A 348 14.28 0.34 -8.29
N GLN A 349 14.70 -0.91 -8.45
CA GLN A 349 16.05 -1.30 -8.86
C GLN A 349 16.11 -1.84 -10.30
N LEU A 350 17.11 -1.38 -11.06
CA LEU A 350 17.45 -1.71 -12.46
C LEU A 350 16.36 -1.43 -13.52
N GLY A 351 16.81 -1.12 -14.73
CA GLY A 351 15.98 -0.99 -15.93
C GLY A 351 15.32 0.39 -16.10
N PRO A 352 14.48 0.55 -17.14
CA PRO A 352 13.79 1.80 -17.44
C PRO A 352 12.45 1.93 -16.72
N TYR A 353 12.11 3.19 -16.41
CA TYR A 353 10.95 3.57 -15.60
C TYR A 353 10.25 4.78 -16.22
N SER A 354 8.93 4.71 -16.41
CA SER A 354 8.11 5.87 -16.79
C SER A 354 7.06 6.14 -15.71
N ILE A 355 7.33 7.14 -14.87
CA ILE A 355 6.52 7.53 -13.70
C ILE A 355 5.82 8.85 -14.03
N LYS A 356 4.49 8.83 -14.15
CA LYS A 356 3.75 9.95 -14.75
C LYS A 356 2.40 10.24 -14.09
N ASP A 357 2.15 11.52 -13.82
CA ASP A 357 0.93 11.97 -13.13
C ASP A 357 0.72 11.26 -11.77
N VAL A 358 1.77 11.21 -10.93
CA VAL A 358 1.82 10.45 -9.66
C VAL A 358 1.95 11.37 -8.43
N ILE A 359 1.37 10.97 -7.30
CA ILE A 359 1.62 11.59 -5.99
C ILE A 359 2.26 10.57 -5.04
N PHE A 360 3.32 10.96 -4.35
CA PHE A 360 3.81 10.32 -3.14
C PHE A 360 3.57 11.28 -1.97
N ASN A 361 2.61 10.99 -1.10
CA ASN A 361 2.17 11.88 -0.03
C ASN A 361 2.20 11.21 1.36
N GLY A 362 2.89 11.81 2.33
CA GLY A 362 2.83 11.38 3.74
C GLY A 362 3.53 10.06 4.06
N ASN A 363 4.31 9.49 3.14
CA ASN A 363 5.01 8.23 3.39
C ASN A 363 6.15 8.44 4.41
N LYS A 364 6.49 7.41 5.21
CA LYS A 364 7.48 7.50 6.31
C LYS A 364 8.45 6.33 6.28
N ALA A 365 9.77 6.58 6.33
CA ALA A 365 10.79 5.54 6.45
C ALA A 365 12.01 6.04 7.24
N LYS A 366 12.97 5.15 7.55
CA LYS A 366 14.29 5.52 8.09
C LYS A 366 15.02 6.47 7.12
N GLY A 367 15.04 6.12 5.83
CA GLY A 367 15.59 6.93 4.74
C GLY A 367 14.94 6.68 3.37
N TYR A 368 15.28 7.51 2.38
CA TYR A 368 14.82 7.48 0.98
C TYR A 368 13.29 7.41 0.84
N SER A 369 12.56 8.13 1.70
CA SER A 369 11.23 7.75 2.18
C SER A 369 10.15 7.58 1.12
N ALA A 370 10.00 8.51 0.17
CA ALA A 370 8.88 8.43 -0.78
C ALA A 370 9.19 7.49 -1.96
N LEU A 371 10.41 7.54 -2.50
CA LEU A 371 10.82 6.81 -3.70
C LEU A 371 12.33 6.55 -3.67
N PHE A 372 12.77 5.34 -3.98
CA PHE A 372 14.18 5.02 -4.26
C PHE A 372 14.34 4.47 -5.68
N ILE A 373 15.39 4.91 -6.37
CA ILE A 373 15.72 4.53 -7.75
C ILE A 373 17.18 4.09 -7.82
N GLY A 374 17.42 2.87 -8.32
CA GLY A 374 18.74 2.32 -8.61
C GLY A 374 19.09 1.09 -7.77
N PRO A 375 20.36 0.66 -7.77
CA PRO A 375 21.42 1.09 -8.69
C PRO A 375 21.09 0.77 -10.16
N ASN A 376 21.87 1.32 -11.09
CA ASN A 376 21.90 0.94 -12.51
C ASN A 376 20.60 1.09 -13.33
N SER A 377 19.58 1.78 -12.80
CA SER A 377 18.34 2.18 -13.50
C SER A 377 18.62 3.27 -14.54
N GLN A 378 18.52 2.92 -15.83
CA GLN A 378 18.82 3.79 -16.98
C GLN A 378 17.54 4.13 -17.76
N ASN A 379 17.50 5.31 -18.38
CA ASN A 379 16.30 5.85 -19.05
C ASN A 379 15.10 6.02 -18.09
N VAL A 380 15.32 6.74 -16.99
CA VAL A 380 14.31 7.01 -15.97
C VAL A 380 13.57 8.32 -16.28
N GLU A 381 12.27 8.26 -16.54
CA GLU A 381 11.40 9.43 -16.76
C GLU A 381 10.44 9.66 -15.60
N LEU A 382 10.59 10.79 -14.89
CA LEU A 382 9.58 11.30 -13.95
C LEU A 382 8.93 12.54 -14.55
N THR A 383 7.63 12.46 -14.89
CA THR A 383 6.87 13.57 -15.47
C THR A 383 5.61 13.88 -14.67
N ASN A 384 5.49 15.11 -14.18
CA ASN A 384 4.31 15.61 -13.47
C ASN A 384 4.05 14.82 -12.17
N VAL A 385 5.08 14.72 -11.30
CA VAL A 385 5.07 13.93 -10.07
C VAL A 385 5.25 14.84 -8.84
N ALA A 386 4.47 14.59 -7.78
CA ALA A 386 4.52 15.38 -6.54
C ALA A 386 4.96 14.53 -5.34
N PHE A 387 6.00 14.98 -4.65
CA PHE A 387 6.51 14.47 -3.37
C PHE A 387 6.08 15.44 -2.26
N VAL A 388 5.15 15.01 -1.42
CA VAL A 388 4.41 15.89 -0.49
C VAL A 388 4.42 15.31 0.93
N LYS A 389 4.83 16.07 1.95
CA LYS A 389 4.73 15.65 3.37
C LYS A 389 5.38 14.30 3.73
N ASN A 390 6.30 13.78 2.91
CA ASN A 390 7.00 12.53 3.22
C ASN A 390 8.07 12.77 4.30
N VAL A 391 8.42 11.74 5.07
CA VAL A 391 9.29 11.87 6.25
C VAL A 391 10.39 10.81 6.26
N ALA A 392 11.65 11.25 6.30
CA ALA A 392 12.81 10.41 6.59
C ALA A 392 13.25 10.64 8.05
N THR A 393 13.19 9.61 8.90
CA THR A 393 13.34 9.76 10.36
C THR A 393 14.77 9.68 10.88
N LYS A 394 15.67 8.93 10.24
CA LYS A 394 17.05 8.69 10.68
C LYS A 394 17.97 8.52 9.48
N GLY A 395 17.74 9.33 8.44
CA GLY A 395 18.36 9.14 7.14
C GLY A 395 17.99 10.19 6.11
N LEU A 396 18.60 10.05 4.93
CA LEU A 396 18.58 11.01 3.84
C LEU A 396 17.30 10.92 3.00
N ALA A 397 17.01 11.97 2.22
CA ALA A 397 15.93 12.01 1.22
C ALA A 397 14.54 11.62 1.73
N ALA A 398 13.80 12.63 2.20
CA ALA A 398 12.37 12.49 2.39
C ALA A 398 11.61 12.38 1.05
N GLY A 399 12.08 13.05 -0.01
CA GLY A 399 11.54 12.96 -1.37
C GLY A 399 12.02 11.72 -2.14
N VAL A 400 13.15 11.83 -2.86
CA VAL A 400 13.67 10.77 -3.74
C VAL A 400 15.11 10.38 -3.37
N GLY A 401 15.33 9.10 -3.11
CA GLY A 401 16.65 8.48 -3.14
C GLY A 401 17.03 8.07 -4.55
N ILE A 402 18.27 8.38 -4.96
CA ILE A 402 18.81 7.98 -6.26
C ILE A 402 20.20 7.38 -6.02
N SER A 403 20.43 6.16 -6.50
CA SER A 403 21.72 5.48 -6.40
C SER A 403 22.62 5.75 -7.61
N GLY A 404 23.90 5.37 -7.51
CA GLY A 404 24.87 5.48 -8.59
C GLY A 404 24.52 4.65 -9.82
N GLY A 405 25.10 5.04 -10.96
CA GLY A 405 24.87 4.37 -12.24
C GLY A 405 23.45 4.55 -12.80
N THR A 406 22.68 5.53 -12.32
CA THR A 406 21.32 5.81 -12.81
C THR A 406 21.27 7.09 -13.64
N SER A 407 20.35 7.20 -14.60
CA SER A 407 20.22 8.39 -15.47
C SER A 407 18.77 8.69 -15.85
N GLY A 408 18.44 9.96 -16.10
CA GLY A 408 17.06 10.28 -16.45
C GLY A 408 16.65 11.75 -16.65
N ILE A 409 15.34 11.96 -16.66
CA ILE A 409 14.70 13.27 -16.82
C ILE A 409 13.62 13.45 -15.76
N MET A 410 13.64 14.59 -15.08
CA MET A 410 12.62 15.02 -14.12
C MET A 410 11.94 16.30 -14.60
N ASN A 411 10.65 16.25 -14.90
CA ASN A 411 9.92 17.34 -15.54
C ASN A 411 8.59 17.62 -14.81
N LYS A 412 8.36 18.88 -14.41
CA LYS A 412 7.19 19.30 -13.62
C LYS A 412 7.11 18.55 -12.29
N MET A 413 8.20 18.60 -11.52
CA MET A 413 8.24 18.04 -10.18
C MET A 413 7.69 19.04 -9.17
N THR A 414 7.04 18.56 -8.11
CA THR A 414 6.74 19.34 -6.90
C THR A 414 7.29 18.61 -5.69
N PHE A 415 8.25 19.21 -4.97
CA PHE A 415 8.66 18.76 -3.63
C PHE A 415 8.09 19.77 -2.62
N PHE A 416 7.29 19.32 -1.66
CA PHE A 416 6.52 20.19 -0.76
C PHE A 416 6.35 19.61 0.64
N GLN A 417 6.76 20.33 1.69
CA GLN A 417 6.59 19.91 3.09
C GLN A 417 7.19 18.54 3.43
N ASN A 418 8.12 18.02 2.63
CA ASN A 418 8.88 16.82 2.99
C ASN A 418 9.87 17.19 4.11
N LYS A 419 10.09 16.30 5.07
CA LYS A 419 11.00 16.51 6.21
C LYS A 419 11.99 15.35 6.33
N ALA A 420 13.28 15.63 6.22
CA ALA A 420 14.33 14.70 6.62
C ALA A 420 14.88 15.18 7.98
N LEU A 421 15.00 14.31 8.98
CA LEU A 421 15.63 14.72 10.26
C LEU A 421 17.14 14.89 10.10
N GLU A 422 17.75 14.09 9.23
CA GLU A 422 19.11 14.28 8.74
C GLU A 422 19.11 15.33 7.60
N ALA A 423 19.59 14.99 6.40
CA ALA A 423 19.75 15.93 5.29
C ALA A 423 18.91 15.59 4.04
N PHE A 424 18.85 16.57 3.13
CA PHE A 424 18.32 16.44 1.77
C PHE A 424 16.81 16.20 1.70
N ALA A 425 16.01 17.18 2.15
CA ALA A 425 14.54 17.09 2.17
C ALA A 425 13.90 16.73 0.81
N ALA A 426 14.55 17.06 -0.32
CA ALA A 426 14.11 16.69 -1.66
C ALA A 426 14.85 15.45 -2.21
N VAL A 427 16.17 15.50 -2.42
CA VAL A 427 16.91 14.43 -3.17
C VAL A 427 18.32 14.17 -2.63
N SER A 428 18.65 12.90 -2.36
CA SER A 428 19.87 12.51 -1.62
C SER A 428 21.18 12.48 -2.40
N THR A 429 21.14 12.20 -3.70
CA THR A 429 22.31 11.76 -4.49
C THR A 429 21.93 11.73 -5.98
N GLY A 430 22.91 11.51 -6.88
CA GLY A 430 22.68 11.06 -8.26
C GLY A 430 22.03 12.08 -9.20
N GLY A 431 21.74 13.29 -8.73
CA GLY A 431 21.07 14.33 -9.52
C GLY A 431 21.90 14.79 -10.74
N GLN A 432 23.22 14.64 -10.70
CA GLN A 432 24.15 15.06 -11.76
C GLN A 432 23.88 14.36 -13.11
N ASP A 433 23.26 13.17 -13.10
CA ASP A 433 22.88 12.40 -14.30
C ASP A 433 21.41 12.58 -14.71
N TYR A 434 20.70 13.50 -14.05
CA TYR A 434 19.27 13.77 -14.27
C TYR A 434 19.02 15.21 -14.72
N LYS A 435 18.20 15.37 -15.76
CA LYS A 435 17.78 16.68 -16.24
C LYS A 435 16.51 17.17 -15.54
N LEU A 436 16.64 18.12 -14.61
CA LEU A 436 15.51 18.73 -13.91
C LEU A 436 14.94 19.92 -14.67
N SER A 437 13.63 19.95 -14.89
CA SER A 437 12.96 21.04 -15.63
C SER A 437 11.58 21.40 -15.06
N ASN A 438 11.19 22.68 -15.19
CA ASN A 438 9.84 23.19 -14.89
C ASN A 438 9.34 22.88 -13.46
N SER A 439 10.26 22.70 -12.51
CA SER A 439 9.98 22.11 -11.20
C SER A 439 9.94 23.13 -10.06
N VAL A 440 9.36 22.73 -8.92
CA VAL A 440 9.38 23.50 -7.66
C VAL A 440 9.81 22.61 -6.50
N MET A 441 10.75 23.08 -5.68
CA MET A 441 11.10 22.50 -4.39
C MET A 441 10.91 23.56 -3.30
N THR A 442 9.80 23.52 -2.57
CA THR A 442 9.39 24.61 -1.67
C THR A 442 8.92 24.11 -0.31
N LYS A 443 9.21 24.87 0.75
CA LYS A 443 8.81 24.59 2.15
C LYS A 443 9.10 23.15 2.59
N SER A 444 10.27 22.63 2.25
CA SER A 444 10.73 21.31 2.70
C SER A 444 11.92 21.51 3.64
N ASP A 445 12.05 20.61 4.61
CA ASP A 445 12.80 20.79 5.85
C ASP A 445 13.92 19.74 5.96
N ALA A 446 15.16 20.20 6.01
CA ALA A 446 16.35 19.38 6.25
C ALA A 446 16.84 19.70 7.67
N GLY A 447 16.62 18.76 8.59
CA GLY A 447 16.77 18.98 10.03
C GLY A 447 18.23 19.13 10.49
N ASN A 448 19.18 18.53 9.76
CA ASN A 448 20.61 18.73 10.01
C ASN A 448 21.02 20.18 9.65
N PRO A 449 21.53 20.99 10.61
CA PRO A 449 22.00 22.34 10.32
C PRO A 449 23.25 22.38 9.41
N TRP A 450 24.03 21.29 9.31
CA TRP A 450 25.31 21.24 8.60
C TRP A 450 25.47 19.92 7.80
N PRO A 451 25.13 19.86 6.50
CA PRO A 451 24.65 20.93 5.63
C PRO A 451 23.11 21.06 5.62
N PRO A 452 22.56 22.29 5.59
CA PRO A 452 21.12 22.56 5.69
C PRO A 452 20.39 22.43 4.34
N THR A 453 20.80 21.48 3.50
CA THR A 453 20.51 21.54 2.06
C THR A 453 19.34 20.67 1.64
N GLY A 454 18.55 21.19 0.70
CA GLY A 454 17.41 20.49 0.11
C GLY A 454 17.79 19.31 -0.80
N CYS A 455 18.94 19.42 -1.48
CA CYS A 455 19.53 18.39 -2.32
C CYS A 455 21.03 18.28 -2.03
N LYS A 456 21.59 17.06 -2.06
CA LYS A 456 23.05 16.84 -2.02
C LYS A 456 23.71 17.14 -3.37
N ASP A 457 23.08 16.67 -4.43
CA ASP A 457 23.56 16.77 -5.81
C ASP A 457 22.75 17.80 -6.59
N THR A 458 23.44 18.44 -7.53
CA THR A 458 22.90 19.47 -8.41
C THR A 458 22.39 18.82 -9.68
N PHE A 459 21.15 19.06 -10.08
CA PHE A 459 20.57 18.50 -11.30
C PHE A 459 21.00 19.24 -12.56
N LEU A 460 21.18 18.51 -13.67
CA LEU A 460 21.43 19.10 -14.99
C LEU A 460 20.31 20.08 -15.35
N GLU A 461 20.70 21.28 -15.79
CA GLU A 461 19.78 22.39 -16.03
C GLU A 461 18.86 22.12 -17.23
N GLY A 462 17.63 21.68 -16.96
CA GLY A 462 16.54 21.60 -17.93
C GLY A 462 15.73 22.89 -18.07
N GLY A 463 16.10 23.95 -17.34
CA GLY A 463 15.43 25.24 -17.35
C GLY A 463 14.27 25.33 -16.38
N ASN A 464 13.88 26.56 -16.06
CA ASN A 464 12.56 26.87 -15.52
C ASN A 464 12.29 26.30 -14.10
N ASN A 465 13.33 26.04 -13.30
CA ASN A 465 13.24 25.50 -11.94
C ASN A 465 13.12 26.60 -10.87
N TYR A 466 12.48 26.29 -9.75
CA TYR A 466 12.35 27.17 -8.58
C TYR A 466 12.60 26.41 -7.27
N GLN A 467 13.26 27.04 -6.30
CA GLN A 467 13.39 26.47 -4.95
C GLN A 467 13.28 27.51 -3.82
N ASP A 468 12.87 27.05 -2.65
CA ASP A 468 13.08 27.67 -1.34
C ASP A 468 12.87 26.62 -0.24
N PHE A 469 13.94 26.21 0.43
CA PHE A 469 13.84 25.30 1.56
C PHE A 469 13.65 26.11 2.85
N ASP A 470 12.96 25.50 3.83
CA ASP A 470 12.87 26.07 5.16
C ASP A 470 14.07 25.55 5.97
N LYS A 471 14.75 26.43 6.71
CA LYS A 471 16.03 26.14 7.39
C LYS A 471 15.87 26.21 8.92
N PRO A 472 16.74 25.51 9.69
CA PRO A 472 16.96 25.80 11.12
C PRO A 472 17.32 27.29 11.34
N LYS A 473 16.88 27.86 12.48
CA LYS A 473 16.96 29.31 12.76
C LYS A 473 18.39 29.84 12.90
N ASP A 474 19.28 28.96 13.31
CA ASP A 474 20.70 29.15 13.61
C ASP A 474 21.59 29.17 12.36
N VAL A 475 21.12 28.63 11.23
CA VAL A 475 21.95 28.40 10.05
C VAL A 475 21.87 29.54 9.04
N GLN A 476 22.98 30.26 8.90
CA GLN A 476 23.12 31.39 7.98
C GLN A 476 23.70 30.95 6.62
N GLY A 477 23.50 31.79 5.60
CA GLY A 477 24.03 31.58 4.24
C GLY A 477 23.02 31.01 3.23
N PRO A 478 23.39 30.95 1.93
CA PRO A 478 22.52 30.42 0.88
C PRO A 478 22.22 28.93 1.10
N ASP A 479 21.18 28.44 0.42
CA ASP A 479 20.97 27.00 0.25
C ASP A 479 21.69 26.52 -1.02
N GLN A 480 22.12 25.27 -1.04
CA GLN A 480 22.68 24.65 -2.24
C GLN A 480 21.59 24.58 -3.30
N GLN A 481 21.91 25.02 -4.52
CA GLN A 481 20.93 24.96 -5.60
C GLN A 481 20.77 23.52 -6.09
N CYS A 482 19.55 23.00 -6.01
CA CYS A 482 19.18 21.73 -6.64
C CYS A 482 19.31 21.79 -8.18
N SER A 483 19.44 22.97 -8.80
CA SER A 483 19.72 23.10 -10.24
C SER A 483 20.37 24.47 -10.53
N PRO A 484 21.41 24.58 -11.39
CA PRO A 484 22.31 25.76 -11.46
C PRO A 484 21.70 27.12 -11.79
N LYS A 485 20.44 27.16 -12.26
CA LYS A 485 19.69 28.38 -12.57
C LYS A 485 18.32 28.38 -11.89
N ALA A 486 18.17 27.60 -10.81
CA ALA A 486 16.98 27.57 -9.96
C ALA A 486 16.73 28.97 -9.35
N LYS A 487 15.51 29.45 -9.50
CA LYS A 487 15.10 30.77 -8.98
C LYS A 487 14.50 30.63 -7.59
N ASP A 488 14.80 31.56 -6.71
CA ASP A 488 14.13 31.67 -5.42
C ASP A 488 12.61 31.79 -5.62
N PHE A 489 11.86 30.81 -5.11
CA PHE A 489 10.41 30.72 -5.31
C PHE A 489 9.68 31.82 -4.53
N LYS A 490 10.03 32.07 -3.26
CA LYS A 490 9.46 33.14 -2.42
C LYS A 490 9.66 34.51 -3.10
N LYS A 491 10.89 34.86 -3.49
CA LYS A 491 11.23 36.11 -4.23
C LYS A 491 10.54 36.21 -5.59
N SER A 492 10.25 35.08 -6.24
CA SER A 492 9.47 35.03 -7.49
C SER A 492 7.95 35.20 -7.30
N SER A 493 7.49 35.64 -6.12
CA SER A 493 6.07 35.65 -5.72
C SER A 493 5.42 34.26 -5.82
N GLY A 494 6.17 33.23 -5.44
CA GLY A 494 5.72 31.84 -5.36
C GLY A 494 4.62 31.66 -4.32
N THR A 495 3.58 30.91 -4.68
CA THR A 495 2.45 30.61 -3.79
C THR A 495 1.96 29.17 -4.00
N SER A 496 1.40 28.58 -2.95
CA SER A 496 0.94 27.18 -2.90
C SER A 496 -0.56 27.12 -2.60
N LYS A 497 -1.36 26.39 -3.40
CA LYS A 497 -2.77 26.12 -3.11
C LYS A 497 -3.10 24.63 -3.25
N TRP A 498 -3.67 24.05 -2.20
CA TRP A 498 -4.22 22.68 -2.24
C TRP A 498 -5.40 22.59 -3.21
N ILE A 499 -5.34 21.63 -4.14
CA ILE A 499 -6.40 21.34 -5.12
C ILE A 499 -7.17 20.06 -4.74
N THR A 500 -6.54 19.21 -3.93
CA THR A 500 -7.08 18.12 -3.12
C THR A 500 -6.31 18.12 -1.80
N GLY A 501 -6.75 17.37 -0.77
CA GLY A 501 -5.94 17.16 0.44
C GLY A 501 -4.59 16.45 0.21
N THR A 502 -4.37 15.90 -0.99
CA THR A 502 -3.17 15.17 -1.39
C THR A 502 -2.25 15.92 -2.36
N CYS A 503 -2.76 16.93 -3.08
CA CYS A 503 -2.03 17.60 -4.16
C CYS A 503 -1.99 19.13 -3.98
N PRO A 504 -0.83 19.70 -3.64
CA PRO A 504 -0.59 21.13 -3.57
C PRO A 504 -0.10 21.65 -4.93
N GLN A 505 -0.88 22.54 -5.55
CA GLN A 505 -0.47 23.21 -6.78
C GLN A 505 0.39 24.42 -6.46
N MET A 506 1.59 24.47 -7.05
CA MET A 506 2.46 25.65 -7.00
C MET A 506 2.09 26.65 -8.10
N TYR A 507 2.27 27.93 -7.81
CA TYR A 507 2.04 29.06 -8.72
C TYR A 507 3.16 30.08 -8.59
N VAL A 508 3.59 30.67 -9.71
CA VAL A 508 4.59 31.75 -9.76
C VAL A 508 4.04 32.91 -10.58
N LYS A 509 4.27 34.17 -10.18
CA LYS A 509 3.82 35.32 -10.98
C LYS A 509 4.72 35.54 -12.20
N ARG A 510 4.11 35.66 -13.38
CA ARG A 510 4.75 36.07 -14.64
C ARG A 510 3.85 37.10 -15.33
N ASN A 511 4.39 38.27 -15.67
CA ASN A 511 3.67 39.38 -16.33
C ASN A 511 2.30 39.70 -15.66
N LYS A 512 2.33 39.95 -14.33
CA LYS A 512 1.17 40.17 -13.44
C LYS A 512 0.17 39.00 -13.30
N LYS A 513 0.34 37.87 -14.00
CA LYS A 513 -0.52 36.67 -13.91
C LYS A 513 0.13 35.56 -13.08
N SER A 514 -0.64 34.87 -12.23
CA SER A 514 -0.16 33.67 -11.53
C SER A 514 -0.22 32.46 -12.45
N VAL A 515 0.93 31.85 -12.76
CA VAL A 515 1.07 30.69 -13.65
C VAL A 515 1.36 29.46 -12.80
N ALA A 516 0.58 28.39 -12.98
CA ALA A 516 0.77 27.13 -12.27
C ALA A 516 2.06 26.41 -12.71
N TRP A 517 2.80 25.88 -11.74
CA TRP A 517 4.16 25.36 -11.87
C TRP A 517 4.37 24.04 -11.12
N GLY A 518 5.47 23.34 -11.42
CA GLY A 518 5.70 22.00 -10.91
C GLY A 518 4.61 21.03 -11.38
N ALA A 519 4.33 20.02 -10.57
CA ALA A 519 3.30 19.02 -10.84
C ALA A 519 1.90 19.65 -10.94
N ARG A 520 1.10 19.17 -11.88
CA ARG A 520 -0.22 19.72 -12.23
C ARG A 520 -1.34 18.89 -11.61
N CYS A 521 -1.91 19.38 -10.52
CA CYS A 521 -2.98 18.73 -9.73
C CYS A 521 -4.35 18.60 -10.44
N TRP A 522 -4.39 18.79 -11.76
CA TRP A 522 -5.57 18.58 -12.60
C TRP A 522 -5.37 17.53 -13.70
N SER A 523 -4.13 17.10 -13.99
CA SER A 523 -3.87 15.90 -14.81
C SER A 523 -3.64 14.65 -13.94
N ILE A 524 -3.12 14.84 -12.73
CA ILE A 524 -3.10 13.83 -11.67
C ILE A 524 -4.54 13.55 -11.20
N PRO A 525 -4.95 12.29 -10.94
CA PRO A 525 -6.29 12.01 -10.44
C PRO A 525 -6.51 12.54 -9.02
N LYS A 526 -7.76 12.91 -8.72
CA LYS A 526 -8.11 13.63 -7.50
C LYS A 526 -8.48 12.70 -6.36
N PHE A 527 -7.46 12.26 -5.63
CA PHE A 527 -7.59 11.49 -4.40
C PHE A 527 -7.82 12.43 -3.19
N ARG A 528 -9.07 12.55 -2.72
CA ARG A 528 -9.43 13.16 -1.42
C ARG A 528 -9.34 12.11 -0.32
N VAL A 529 -8.96 12.49 0.90
CA VAL A 529 -8.73 11.55 2.02
C VAL A 529 -9.27 12.14 3.34
N ASP A 530 -10.30 12.98 3.21
CA ASP A 530 -10.84 13.84 4.25
C ASP A 530 -12.34 13.57 4.46
N GLY A 531 -12.73 13.16 5.66
CA GLY A 531 -14.13 12.86 6.01
C GLY A 531 -15.02 14.11 6.20
N LYS A 532 -14.43 15.31 6.34
CA LYS A 532 -15.15 16.53 6.78
C LYS A 532 -15.87 17.31 5.66
N HIS A 533 -15.95 16.79 4.43
CA HIS A 533 -16.57 17.50 3.29
C HIS A 533 -17.50 16.63 2.41
N PRO A 534 -18.83 16.82 2.47
CA PRO A 534 -19.73 16.24 1.48
C PRO A 534 -19.48 16.85 0.08
N GLN A 535 -19.82 16.07 -0.95
CA GLN A 535 -19.74 16.40 -2.39
C GLN A 535 -18.34 16.35 -3.05
N LYS A 536 -18.24 15.41 -4.00
CA LYS A 536 -17.32 15.33 -5.17
C LYS A 536 -15.88 14.85 -4.94
N ARG A 537 -15.76 13.53 -4.72
CA ARG A 537 -14.70 12.57 -5.15
C ARG A 537 -13.23 12.95 -4.85
N LEU A 538 -12.39 12.09 -4.26
CA LEU A 538 -12.54 10.69 -3.87
C LEU A 538 -13.39 10.47 -2.60
N VAL A 539 -13.76 9.20 -2.39
CA VAL A 539 -14.09 8.62 -1.08
C VAL A 539 -13.33 7.29 -1.03
N LEU A 540 -12.29 7.18 -0.19
CA LEU A 540 -11.91 5.87 0.36
C LEU A 540 -13.08 5.52 1.29
N HIS A 541 -13.87 4.53 0.91
CA HIS A 541 -15.17 4.35 1.56
C HIS A 541 -15.01 3.96 3.02
N ILE A 542 -15.48 4.86 3.89
CA ILE A 542 -15.93 4.52 5.23
C ILE A 542 -16.88 3.32 5.12
N ASP A 543 -17.79 3.26 4.14
CA ASP A 543 -18.63 2.08 3.88
C ASP A 543 -17.85 0.79 3.57
N VAL A 544 -16.60 0.85 3.08
CA VAL A 544 -15.75 -0.33 2.83
C VAL A 544 -15.02 -0.71 4.11
N GLN A 545 -14.45 0.24 4.86
CA GLN A 545 -13.88 -0.04 6.18
C GLN A 545 -14.95 -0.51 7.18
N ASP A 546 -16.17 0.02 7.14
CA ASP A 546 -17.32 -0.43 7.93
C ASP A 546 -17.86 -1.78 7.44
N ALA A 547 -17.95 -2.03 6.14
CA ALA A 547 -18.34 -3.36 5.65
C ALA A 547 -17.27 -4.43 5.95
N ILE A 548 -16.00 -4.05 6.08
CA ILE A 548 -14.96 -4.94 6.60
C ILE A 548 -15.12 -5.12 8.13
N LYS A 549 -15.17 -4.02 8.90
CA LYS A 549 -15.23 -4.01 10.38
C LYS A 549 -16.48 -4.65 10.97
N ASN A 550 -17.63 -4.53 10.29
CA ASN A 550 -18.89 -5.15 10.71
C ASN A 550 -19.14 -6.51 10.03
N GLY A 551 -18.46 -6.79 8.91
CA GLY A 551 -18.73 -7.89 7.99
C GLY A 551 -19.70 -7.48 6.86
N PHE A 552 -19.33 -7.81 5.62
CA PHE A 552 -20.09 -7.43 4.40
C PHE A 552 -21.52 -8.02 4.36
N ASP A 553 -21.77 -9.03 5.19
CA ASP A 553 -23.07 -9.66 5.43
C ASP A 553 -23.97 -8.89 6.42
N LYS A 554 -23.41 -8.01 7.26
CA LYS A 554 -24.13 -7.30 8.33
C LYS A 554 -24.39 -5.82 8.05
N THR A 555 -23.68 -5.21 7.10
CA THR A 555 -23.90 -3.81 6.71
C THR A 555 -25.25 -3.60 6.02
N LYS A 556 -26.27 -3.25 6.81
CA LYS A 556 -27.37 -2.41 6.34
C LYS A 556 -26.84 -1.00 6.10
N ALA A 557 -26.86 -0.54 4.86
CA ALA A 557 -26.45 0.82 4.49
C ALA A 557 -27.47 1.87 5.00
N THR A 558 -27.55 2.09 6.31
CA THR A 558 -28.52 3.00 6.95
C THR A 558 -28.18 3.38 8.41
N LYS A 559 -26.96 3.88 8.68
CA LYS A 559 -26.69 4.80 9.81
C LYS A 559 -25.33 5.47 9.68
N LEU A 560 -25.31 6.80 9.76
CA LEU A 560 -24.09 7.56 10.06
C LEU A 560 -23.76 7.40 11.54
N ARG A 561 -22.47 7.32 11.87
CA ARG A 561 -21.93 7.60 13.21
C ARG A 561 -21.13 8.90 13.13
N ASN A 562 -21.26 9.74 14.15
CA ASN A 562 -20.33 10.84 14.37
C ASN A 562 -19.03 10.28 14.96
N LEU A 563 -17.91 10.95 14.71
CA LEU A 563 -16.57 10.65 15.24
C LEU A 563 -15.87 11.99 15.59
N ASP A 564 -16.60 12.86 16.29
CA ASP A 564 -16.13 14.17 16.77
C ASP A 564 -16.30 14.27 18.31
N GLU A 565 -16.28 13.13 19.00
CA GLU A 565 -16.11 12.96 20.46
C GLU A 565 -14.89 12.01 20.62
N ASP A 566 -14.03 12.25 21.62
CA ASP A 566 -12.67 11.67 21.87
C ASP A 566 -11.43 12.47 21.39
N ASP A 567 -11.50 13.78 21.14
CA ASP A 567 -10.31 14.64 20.91
C ASP A 567 -10.53 16.12 21.34
N ASN A 568 -10.93 16.32 22.60
CA ASN A 568 -10.92 17.60 23.35
C ASN A 568 -10.93 17.28 24.85
N GLY A 569 -10.00 17.85 25.63
CA GLY A 569 -9.88 17.55 27.07
C GLY A 569 -8.68 18.22 27.75
N ASP A 570 -8.54 19.54 27.58
CA ASP A 570 -7.69 20.39 28.43
C ASP A 570 -8.53 20.96 29.59
N GLU A 571 -7.86 21.38 30.68
CA GLU A 571 -8.39 22.14 31.84
C GLU A 571 -9.41 21.38 32.73
N ASP A 572 -9.40 21.46 34.07
CA ASP A 572 -8.45 21.99 35.09
C ASP A 572 -8.79 21.26 36.44
N GLN A 573 -8.30 21.48 37.66
CA GLN A 573 -7.48 22.50 38.35
C GLN A 573 -6.98 21.90 39.69
N GLU A 574 -5.81 22.29 40.23
CA GLU A 574 -5.60 22.59 41.68
C GLU A 574 -4.17 23.10 42.02
N GLU A 575 -4.05 23.91 43.07
CA GLU A 575 -2.86 24.69 43.48
C GLU A 575 -2.27 24.20 44.83
N GLU A 576 -1.00 24.51 45.13
CA GLU A 576 -0.55 25.33 46.30
C GLU A 576 0.98 25.23 46.60
N LYS A 577 1.65 26.40 46.68
CA LYS A 577 2.68 26.89 47.67
C LYS A 577 3.97 26.07 47.95
N GLU A 578 5.18 26.67 47.98
CA GLU A 578 5.79 27.65 48.93
C GLU A 578 5.95 27.09 50.38
N GLU A 579 7.05 27.32 51.13
CA GLU A 579 8.30 28.07 50.85
C GLU A 579 9.43 27.13 50.35
N GLU A 580 10.71 26.95 50.77
CA GLU A 580 11.65 27.44 51.80
C GLU A 580 13.11 27.45 51.20
N GLU A 581 14.20 27.71 51.95
CA GLU A 581 15.63 27.73 51.50
C GLU A 581 16.58 26.81 52.35
N GLU A 582 17.91 27.00 52.23
CA GLU A 582 19.07 26.36 52.93
C GLU A 582 19.62 25.00 52.42
N ASP A 583 20.91 24.63 52.62
CA ASP A 583 22.21 25.37 52.55
C ASP A 583 23.38 24.33 52.55
N ASN A 584 24.57 24.71 52.04
CA ASN A 584 25.86 23.97 52.05
C ASN A 584 25.92 22.61 51.29
N GLY A 585 27.09 22.14 50.83
CA GLY A 585 28.45 22.70 50.87
C GLY A 585 29.47 21.88 50.07
N ASN A 586 30.74 22.32 50.05
CA ASN A 586 31.83 21.77 49.21
C ASN A 586 32.25 20.32 49.52
N GLY A 587 32.89 19.69 48.52
CA GLY A 587 33.77 18.52 48.67
C GLY A 587 34.63 18.32 47.42
N GLU A 588 35.92 18.66 47.49
CA GLU A 588 36.95 18.43 46.46
C GLU A 588 37.86 17.25 46.86
N GLU A 589 39.06 17.13 46.25
CA GLU A 589 40.08 16.06 46.38
C GLU A 589 39.71 14.75 45.62
N GLU A 590 40.45 14.21 44.63
CA GLU A 590 41.89 14.14 44.24
C GLU A 590 42.70 12.96 44.84
N SER A 591 43.88 12.69 44.26
CA SER A 591 44.71 11.46 44.25
C SER A 591 44.26 10.37 43.24
N GLU A 592 45.04 9.91 42.23
CA GLU A 592 46.51 9.88 41.92
C GLU A 592 47.36 8.79 42.61
N GLY A 593 48.42 8.35 41.93
CA GLY A 593 49.15 7.07 42.10
C GLY A 593 48.78 6.07 40.99
N GLU A 594 49.56 5.78 39.93
CA GLU A 594 51.02 5.53 39.80
C GLU A 594 51.43 4.19 40.49
N ASP A 595 52.26 3.29 39.93
CA ASP A 595 53.41 3.46 39.03
C ASP A 595 53.62 2.37 37.94
N GLU A 596 54.37 2.75 36.89
CA GLU A 596 55.42 2.07 36.10
C GLU A 596 55.42 0.53 35.80
N ASP A 597 55.56 0.17 34.51
CA ASP A 597 56.83 -0.34 33.94
C ASP A 597 56.74 -0.51 32.39
N ASP A 598 57.77 -0.07 31.66
CA ASP A 598 57.93 -0.04 30.17
C ASP A 598 59.30 -0.69 29.82
N PRO A 599 59.82 -0.74 28.56
CA PRO A 599 59.22 -0.69 27.21
C PRO A 599 59.39 -2.08 26.51
N VAL A 600 59.56 -2.33 25.19
CA VAL A 600 59.89 -1.57 23.96
C VAL A 600 59.40 -2.32 22.72
N ASP A 601 59.07 -1.61 21.62
CA ASP A 601 59.82 -1.67 20.34
C ASP A 601 59.13 -0.85 19.22
N GLU A 602 59.95 0.02 18.61
CA GLU A 602 59.94 0.83 17.36
C GLU A 602 58.70 1.03 16.42
N LEU A 603 58.77 2.16 15.70
CA LEU A 603 57.79 2.79 14.77
C LEU A 603 57.99 2.31 13.29
N PRO A 604 57.30 2.81 12.22
CA PRO A 604 56.28 3.88 12.12
C PRO A 604 55.06 3.60 11.19
N GLU A 605 54.30 4.67 10.94
CA GLU A 605 53.16 4.92 10.02
C GLU A 605 53.21 4.30 8.59
N GLY A 606 52.04 4.09 7.94
CA GLY A 606 52.04 3.82 6.48
C GLY A 606 50.73 3.48 5.72
N ALA A 607 49.87 4.48 5.43
CA ALA A 607 49.04 4.60 4.22
C ALA A 607 47.98 3.51 3.79
N MET A 608 47.27 3.81 2.69
CA MET A 608 46.28 2.95 2.01
C MET A 608 46.96 1.92 1.08
N PRO A 609 46.19 1.00 0.48
CA PRO A 609 46.14 1.03 -1.00
C PRO A 609 44.73 0.93 -1.62
N GLN A 610 44.67 1.25 -2.91
CA GLN A 610 43.54 0.97 -3.82
C GLN A 610 43.74 -0.38 -4.55
N GLY A 611 42.70 -0.86 -5.21
CA GLY A 611 42.65 -2.09 -6.02
C GLY A 611 41.22 -2.64 -5.96
N GLU A 612 40.40 -2.66 -7.00
CA GLU A 612 40.60 -3.25 -8.34
C GLU A 612 41.03 -4.72 -8.26
N ALA A 613 40.09 -5.60 -8.65
CA ALA A 613 40.29 -7.03 -8.83
C ALA A 613 39.52 -7.44 -10.09
N GLU A 614 40.19 -8.14 -10.99
CA GLU A 614 39.76 -8.33 -12.38
C GLU A 614 38.72 -9.46 -12.52
N ALA A 615 38.01 -9.47 -13.66
CA ALA A 615 37.19 -10.60 -14.07
C ALA A 615 38.07 -11.67 -14.74
N ALA A 616 37.84 -12.94 -14.40
CA ALA A 616 38.55 -14.08 -15.01
C ALA A 616 37.82 -14.61 -16.26
N ASP A 617 38.59 -15.14 -17.21
CA ASP A 617 38.15 -15.51 -18.56
C ASP A 617 37.09 -16.62 -18.69
N ALA A 618 36.34 -16.55 -19.78
CA ALA A 618 35.81 -17.70 -20.51
C ALA A 618 35.92 -17.42 -22.03
N PRO A 619 36.28 -18.41 -22.87
CA PRO A 619 36.89 -18.15 -24.18
C PRO A 619 35.92 -17.82 -25.33
N GLU A 620 36.51 -17.24 -26.39
CA GLU A 620 35.87 -16.92 -27.67
C GLU A 620 35.45 -18.16 -28.49
N PRO A 621 34.39 -18.05 -29.32
CA PRO A 621 34.19 -18.90 -30.49
C PRO A 621 34.51 -18.15 -31.79
N GLU A 622 35.27 -18.80 -32.68
CA GLU A 622 35.63 -18.27 -34.01
C GLU A 622 34.40 -18.14 -34.94
N THR A 623 34.43 -17.13 -35.83
CA THR A 623 33.55 -17.05 -37.01
C THR A 623 34.09 -17.90 -38.16
N PRO A 624 33.21 -18.52 -38.95
CA PRO A 624 33.33 -18.36 -40.40
C PRO A 624 32.01 -17.98 -41.09
N ASP A 625 32.14 -17.39 -42.29
CA ASP A 625 31.03 -17.03 -43.19
C ASP A 625 30.34 -18.26 -43.80
N ALA A 626 29.05 -18.11 -44.17
CA ALA A 626 28.52 -18.49 -45.49
C ALA A 626 27.01 -18.18 -45.65
N GLU A 627 26.58 -18.18 -46.91
CA GLU A 627 25.21 -18.18 -47.45
C GLU A 627 24.35 -19.33 -46.85
N GLU A 628 23.01 -19.29 -46.82
CA GLU A 628 22.03 -18.71 -47.77
C GLU A 628 20.75 -18.20 -47.07
#